data_AF-A0A7Y4QFH3-F1
#
_entry.id   AF-A0A7Y4QFH3-F1
#
_cell.length_a   1.000
_cell.length_b   1.000
_cell.length_c   1.000
_cell.angle_alpha   90.00
_cell.angle_beta   90.00
_cell.angle_gamma   90.00
#
_symmetry.space_group_name_H-M   'P 1'
#
loop_
_entity.id
_entity.type
_entity.pdbx_description
1 polymer ?
#
loop_
_entity_poly.entity_id
_entity_poly.type
_entity_poly.pdbx_seq_one_letter_code
_entity_poly.pdbx_strand_id
1 'polypeptide(L)'
;MDSTTVLAMWGALVSTALAGFEGAKFYEGRSPVVVMLKRNMKVYPKTTQYGDKTYIVITAANRGKSPVYISNAGMMVRKKPGSDAGGFIAADAMRGSGEPILEGTGRDFFLDMEDLEKKHGYGQNEYVAFVSDRTGRTFYSHNWFQRLIRTRKLQ
;
A
#
# COMPACT_ATOMS: atom_id res chain seq x y z
N MET A 1 55.97 -4.53 3.77
CA MET A 1 54.64 -4.31 3.18
C MET A 1 54.76 -3.01 2.42
N ASP A 2 54.74 -3.07 1.08
CA ASP A 2 55.00 -1.88 0.27
C ASP A 2 53.86 -0.86 0.46
N SER A 3 54.22 0.42 0.49
CA SER A 3 53.30 1.54 0.65
C SER A 3 52.15 1.50 -0.37
N THR A 4 52.41 0.94 -1.55
CA THR A 4 51.46 0.67 -2.63
C THR A 4 50.38 -0.35 -2.24
N THR A 5 50.72 -1.41 -1.51
CA THR A 5 49.75 -2.43 -1.08
C THR A 5 48.80 -1.88 -0.02
N VAL A 6 49.32 -1.04 0.89
CA VAL A 6 48.52 -0.38 1.93
C VAL A 6 47.55 0.63 1.30
N LEU A 7 48.01 1.42 0.32
CA LEU A 7 47.16 2.35 -0.43
C LEU A 7 46.05 1.65 -1.22
N ALA A 8 46.37 0.54 -1.90
CA ALA A 8 45.38 -0.23 -2.64
C ALA A 8 44.28 -0.81 -1.74
N MET A 9 44.67 -1.31 -0.55
CA MET A 9 43.73 -1.84 0.43
C MET A 9 42.81 -0.76 1.00
N TRP A 10 43.34 0.44 1.28
CA TRP A 10 42.53 1.59 1.68
C TRP A 10 41.57 2.04 0.57
N GLY A 11 42.04 2.09 -0.69
CA GLY A 11 41.19 2.40 -1.83
C GLY A 11 40.04 1.41 -2.02
N ALA A 12 40.30 0.10 -1.83
CA ALA A 12 39.28 -0.95 -1.90
C ALA A 12 38.26 -0.87 -0.75
N LEU A 13 38.70 -0.53 0.47
CA LEU A 13 37.79 -0.35 1.61
C LEU A 13 36.87 0.84 1.43
N VAL A 14 37.41 1.99 1.00
CA VAL A 14 36.61 3.21 0.80
C VAL A 14 35.61 3.03 -0.35
N SER A 15 36.01 2.38 -1.45
CA SER A 15 35.09 2.12 -2.57
C SER A 15 33.96 1.15 -2.19
N THR A 16 34.26 0.11 -1.41
CA THR A 16 33.25 -0.82 -0.89
C THR A 16 32.26 -0.14 0.05
N ALA A 17 32.75 0.76 0.93
CA ALA A 17 31.90 1.53 1.83
C ALA A 17 30.97 2.48 1.06
N LEU A 18 31.49 3.21 0.07
CA LEU A 18 30.69 4.10 -0.77
C LEU A 18 29.64 3.33 -1.59
N ALA A 19 30.00 2.20 -2.18
CA ALA A 19 29.06 1.31 -2.85
C ALA A 19 27.96 0.81 -1.90
N GLY A 20 28.31 0.53 -0.64
CA GLY A 20 27.35 0.20 0.41
C GLY A 20 26.37 1.35 0.71
N PHE A 21 26.86 2.59 0.81
CA PHE A 21 26.02 3.77 1.01
C PHE A 21 25.09 4.06 -0.18
N GLU A 22 25.58 3.92 -1.41
CA GLU A 22 24.76 4.04 -2.62
C GLU A 22 23.71 2.92 -2.71
N GLY A 23 24.11 1.70 -2.37
CA GLY A 23 23.19 0.57 -2.23
C GLY A 23 22.09 0.84 -1.20
N ALA A 24 22.44 1.38 -0.03
CA ALA A 24 21.46 1.73 1.01
C ALA A 24 20.47 2.81 0.52
N LYS A 25 20.95 3.87 -0.13
CA LYS A 25 20.10 4.89 -0.75
C LYS A 25 19.19 4.32 -1.85
N PHE A 26 19.68 3.35 -2.62
CA PHE A 26 18.89 2.65 -3.62
C PHE A 26 17.77 1.81 -3.00
N TYR A 27 17.99 1.22 -1.82
CA TYR A 27 16.98 0.46 -1.08
C TYR A 27 15.96 1.33 -0.34
N GLU A 28 16.35 2.48 0.22
CA GLU A 28 15.41 3.41 0.87
C GLU A 28 14.34 3.95 -0.09
N GLY A 29 14.62 4.01 -1.39
CA GLY A 29 13.67 4.44 -2.42
C GLY A 29 12.66 3.38 -2.90
N ARG A 30 12.70 2.13 -2.41
CA ARG A 30 11.97 1.01 -3.06
C ARG A 30 10.48 0.88 -2.74
N SER A 31 9.98 1.39 -1.62
CA SER A 31 8.54 1.45 -1.37
C SER A 31 8.08 2.88 -1.14
N PRO A 32 7.93 3.66 -2.22
CA PRO A 32 7.49 5.04 -2.11
C PRO A 32 6.06 5.11 -1.57
N VAL A 33 5.22 4.09 -1.76
CA VAL A 33 3.79 4.19 -1.39
C VAL A 33 3.49 3.39 -0.13
N VAL A 34 2.92 4.08 0.86
CA VAL A 34 2.30 3.48 2.04
C VAL A 34 0.79 3.45 1.85
N VAL A 35 0.21 2.27 2.00
CA VAL A 35 -1.24 2.07 1.90
C VAL A 35 -1.83 1.94 3.31
N MET A 36 -2.84 2.73 3.61
CA MET A 36 -3.62 2.67 4.84
C MET A 36 -5.08 2.36 4.53
N LEU A 37 -5.73 1.66 5.45
CA LEU A 37 -7.14 1.32 5.33
C LEU A 37 -7.86 1.78 6.59
N LYS A 38 -8.87 2.65 6.42
CA LYS A 38 -9.78 3.08 7.48
C LYS A 38 -11.19 2.63 7.14
N ARG A 39 -11.91 2.09 8.12
CA ARG A 39 -13.29 1.57 7.97
C ARG A 39 -14.24 2.42 8.79
N ASN A 40 -15.54 2.27 8.53
CA ASN A 40 -16.62 2.93 9.27
C ASN A 40 -16.50 4.46 9.29
N MET A 41 -15.97 5.03 8.20
CA MET A 41 -15.82 6.48 8.07
C MET A 41 -17.13 7.08 7.59
N LYS A 42 -17.62 8.09 8.29
CA LYS A 42 -18.77 8.90 7.84
C LYS A 42 -18.27 10.25 7.34
N VAL A 43 -18.84 10.71 6.23
CA VAL A 43 -18.50 12.02 5.66
C VAL A 43 -19.37 13.08 6.33
N TYR A 44 -18.75 14.17 6.77
CA TYR A 44 -19.42 15.35 7.31
C TYR A 44 -18.98 16.60 6.54
N PRO A 45 -19.90 17.54 6.22
CA PRO A 45 -21.33 17.52 6.52
C PRO A 45 -22.13 16.56 5.60
N LYS A 46 -23.28 16.09 6.09
CA LYS A 46 -24.19 15.16 5.38
C LYS A 46 -24.77 15.71 4.07
N THR A 47 -24.55 17.00 3.79
CA THR A 47 -24.98 17.71 2.58
C THR A 47 -24.05 17.51 1.40
N THR A 48 -22.92 16.84 1.57
CA THR A 48 -22.01 16.51 0.46
C THR A 48 -22.61 15.43 -0.44
N GLN A 49 -22.10 15.34 -1.68
CA GLN A 49 -22.46 14.29 -2.66
C GLN A 49 -22.27 12.85 -2.15
N TYR A 50 -21.57 12.68 -1.02
CA TYR A 50 -21.30 11.41 -0.36
C TYR A 50 -22.37 11.04 0.69
N GLY A 51 -23.28 11.95 1.06
CA GLY A 51 -24.44 11.67 1.93
C GLY A 51 -24.10 11.14 3.34
N ASP A 52 -25.08 10.50 3.99
CA ASP A 52 -24.93 9.84 5.31
C ASP A 52 -24.44 8.38 5.19
N LYS A 53 -23.67 8.09 4.15
CA LYS A 53 -23.18 6.74 3.86
C LYS A 53 -21.94 6.42 4.69
N THR A 54 -21.75 5.13 4.95
CA THR A 54 -20.56 4.61 5.62
C THR A 54 -19.56 4.15 4.58
N TYR A 55 -18.34 4.67 4.68
CA TYR A 55 -17.28 4.42 3.72
C TYR A 55 -16.11 3.64 4.33
N ILE A 56 -15.46 2.88 3.45
CA ILE A 56 -14.11 2.38 3.64
C ILE A 56 -13.19 3.31 2.85
N VAL A 57 -12.18 3.85 3.51
CA VAL A 57 -11.20 4.77 2.92
C VAL A 57 -9.87 4.05 2.78
N ILE A 58 -9.38 3.95 1.55
CA ILE A 58 -8.04 3.49 1.22
C ILE A 58 -7.18 4.73 0.97
N THR A 59 -6.17 4.96 1.79
CA THR A 59 -5.23 6.08 1.59
C THR A 59 -3.94 5.53 1.00
N ALA A 60 -3.52 6.04 -0.16
CA ALA A 60 -2.20 5.83 -0.73
C ALA A 60 -1.35 7.08 -0.47
N ALA A 61 -0.30 6.97 0.34
CA ALA A 61 0.60 8.08 0.66
C ALA A 61 1.98 7.87 0.07
N ASN A 62 2.52 8.86 -0.63
CA ASN A 62 3.86 8.80 -1.20
C ASN A 62 4.90 9.32 -0.18
N ARG A 63 5.71 8.41 0.37
CA ARG A 63 6.90 8.67 1.19
C ARG A 63 8.20 8.73 0.37
N GLY A 64 8.13 8.48 -0.93
CA GLY A 64 9.28 8.63 -1.83
C GLY A 64 9.42 10.04 -2.37
N LYS A 65 10.62 10.36 -2.86
CA LYS A 65 10.95 11.66 -3.46
C LYS A 65 10.38 11.84 -4.86
N SER A 66 10.11 10.74 -5.57
CA SER A 66 9.58 10.78 -6.93
C SER A 66 8.05 10.73 -6.91
N PRO A 67 7.35 11.51 -7.76
CA PRO A 67 5.90 11.41 -7.90
C PRO A 67 5.47 10.00 -8.30
N VAL A 68 4.37 9.50 -7.71
CA VAL A 68 3.82 8.18 -8.03
C VAL A 68 2.44 8.30 -8.64
N TYR A 69 2.21 7.57 -9.72
CA TYR A 69 0.91 7.51 -10.40
C TYR A 69 0.20 6.21 -10.04
N ILE A 70 -0.95 6.34 -9.38
CA ILE A 70 -1.79 5.19 -9.06
C ILE A 70 -2.62 4.84 -10.29
N SER A 71 -2.55 3.58 -10.72
CA SER A 71 -3.38 3.03 -11.79
C SER A 71 -4.67 2.44 -11.22
N ASN A 72 -4.56 1.78 -10.07
CA ASN A 72 -5.63 1.00 -9.48
C ASN A 72 -5.56 1.02 -7.94
N ALA A 73 -6.72 1.03 -7.29
CA ALA A 73 -6.85 0.80 -5.87
C ALA A 73 -8.00 -0.19 -5.63
N GLY A 74 -7.82 -1.09 -4.67
CA GLY A 74 -8.81 -2.11 -4.40
C GLY A 74 -8.62 -2.77 -3.06
N MET A 75 -9.47 -3.75 -2.79
CA MET A 75 -9.51 -4.45 -1.52
C MET A 75 -9.67 -5.94 -1.73
N MET A 76 -8.88 -6.71 -0.97
CA MET A 76 -9.03 -8.15 -0.87
C MET A 76 -9.73 -8.49 0.43
N VAL A 77 -10.72 -9.37 0.34
CA VAL A 77 -11.45 -9.89 1.49
C VAL A 77 -11.09 -11.35 1.68
N ARG A 78 -10.71 -11.71 2.91
CA ARG A 78 -10.44 -13.11 3.24
C ARG A 78 -11.72 -13.94 3.14
N LYS A 79 -11.64 -15.06 2.40
CA LYS A 79 -12.68 -16.09 2.29
C LYS A 79 -13.13 -16.52 3.69
N LYS A 80 -14.44 -16.52 3.99
CA LYS A 80 -14.94 -17.18 5.21
C LYS A 80 -14.75 -18.69 5.06
N PRO A 81 -14.39 -19.43 6.13
CA PRO A 81 -14.40 -20.89 6.09
C PRO A 81 -15.80 -21.39 5.65
N GLY A 82 -15.87 -22.18 4.58
CA GLY A 82 -17.12 -22.73 4.05
C GLY A 82 -17.89 -21.87 3.02
N SER A 83 -17.42 -20.68 2.67
CA SER A 83 -18.04 -19.86 1.60
C SER A 83 -17.17 -19.82 0.35
N ASP A 84 -17.65 -20.19 -0.84
CA ASP A 84 -16.85 -20.12 -2.08
C ASP A 84 -16.53 -18.70 -2.57
N ALA A 85 -17.11 -17.68 -1.95
CA ALA A 85 -16.80 -16.28 -2.18
C ALA A 85 -15.49 -15.85 -1.49
N GLY A 86 -14.34 -16.17 -2.10
CA GLY A 86 -13.10 -15.44 -1.89
C GLY A 86 -13.08 -14.20 -2.79
N GLY A 87 -13.51 -13.06 -2.26
CA GLY A 87 -13.67 -11.84 -3.07
C GLY A 87 -12.38 -11.06 -3.24
N PHE A 88 -11.82 -11.10 -4.45
CA PHE A 88 -10.99 -10.00 -4.93
C PHE A 88 -11.93 -8.87 -5.36
N ILE A 89 -11.96 -7.77 -4.62
CA ILE A 89 -12.75 -6.59 -5.00
C ILE A 89 -11.79 -5.65 -5.73
N ALA A 90 -11.65 -5.91 -7.03
CA ALA A 90 -10.97 -5.04 -7.99
C ALA A 90 -11.95 -3.94 -8.43
N ALA A 91 -11.60 -2.67 -8.26
CA ALA A 91 -10.84 -1.88 -9.24
C ALA A 91 -11.71 -1.02 -10.18
N ASP A 92 -12.91 -1.45 -10.56
CA ASP A 92 -13.63 -0.70 -11.61
C ASP A 92 -14.16 0.67 -11.14
N ALA A 93 -14.46 0.82 -9.84
CA ALA A 93 -14.92 2.09 -9.28
C ALA A 93 -13.78 3.06 -8.92
N MET A 94 -12.52 2.63 -8.98
CA MET A 94 -11.37 3.37 -8.44
C MET A 94 -10.19 3.44 -9.41
N ARG A 95 -10.49 3.64 -10.71
CA ARG A 95 -9.46 4.04 -11.66
C ARG A 95 -8.77 5.29 -11.11
N GLY A 96 -7.46 5.20 -10.92
CA GLY A 96 -6.68 6.32 -10.40
C GLY A 96 -6.95 7.55 -11.25
N SER A 97 -7.14 8.72 -10.63
CA SER A 97 -7.52 9.98 -11.28
C SER A 97 -6.51 10.50 -12.32
N GLY A 98 -5.47 9.72 -12.63
CA GLY A 98 -4.39 10.06 -13.54
C GLY A 98 -3.39 11.08 -13.00
N GLU A 99 -3.76 11.77 -11.92
CA GLU A 99 -2.92 12.74 -11.24
C GLU A 99 -1.82 12.07 -10.39
N PRO A 100 -0.62 12.67 -10.31
CA PRO A 100 0.46 12.17 -9.46
C PRO A 100 0.18 12.39 -7.97
N ILE A 101 0.67 11.48 -7.14
CA ILE A 101 0.81 11.67 -5.69
C ILE A 101 2.24 12.18 -5.44
N LEU A 102 2.34 13.44 -5.00
CA LEU A 102 3.60 14.11 -4.71
C LEU A 102 4.22 13.61 -3.39
N GLU A 103 5.50 13.85 -3.20
CA GLU A 103 6.21 13.53 -1.96
C GLU A 103 5.47 14.10 -0.72
N GLY A 104 5.29 13.26 0.30
CA GLY A 104 4.62 13.61 1.55
C GLY A 104 3.09 13.73 1.47
N THR A 105 2.51 13.64 0.28
CA THR A 105 1.05 13.74 0.09
C THR A 105 0.40 12.37 -0.02
N GLY A 106 -0.93 12.33 0.17
CA GLY A 106 -1.71 11.12 0.03
C GLY A 106 -3.00 11.35 -0.73
N ARG A 107 -3.50 10.28 -1.34
CA ARG A 107 -4.80 10.25 -2.00
C ARG A 107 -5.69 9.22 -1.33
N ASP A 108 -6.92 9.64 -1.09
CA ASP A 108 -7.96 8.81 -0.53
C ASP A 108 -8.87 8.26 -1.63
N PHE A 109 -9.19 6.98 -1.52
CA PHE A 109 -10.16 6.29 -2.35
C PHE A 109 -11.30 5.79 -1.46
N PHE A 110 -12.54 6.11 -1.81
CA PHE A 110 -13.73 5.82 -1.01
C PHE A 110 -14.54 4.66 -1.61
N LEU A 111 -14.69 3.57 -0.85
CA LEU A 111 -15.61 2.47 -1.18
C LEU A 111 -16.86 2.59 -0.31
N ASP A 112 -18.03 2.52 -0.92
CA ASP A 112 -19.32 2.47 -0.22
C ASP A 112 -19.46 1.10 0.46
N MET A 113 -19.58 1.09 1.80
CA MET A 113 -19.68 -0.14 2.57
C MET A 113 -21.03 -0.83 2.38
N GLU A 114 -22.11 -0.08 2.17
CA GLU A 114 -23.43 -0.66 1.97
C GLU A 114 -23.53 -1.42 0.64
N ASP A 115 -22.89 -0.89 -0.41
CA ASP A 115 -22.84 -1.54 -1.72
C ASP A 115 -22.05 -2.85 -1.65
N LEU A 116 -20.96 -2.87 -0.88
CA LEU A 116 -20.14 -4.07 -0.66
C LEU A 116 -20.89 -5.16 0.13
N GLU A 117 -21.64 -4.77 1.16
CA GLU A 117 -22.46 -5.69 1.94
C GLU A 117 -23.62 -6.25 1.10
N LYS A 118 -24.32 -5.40 0.34
CA LYS A 118 -25.46 -5.82 -0.50
C LYS A 118 -25.05 -6.68 -1.69
N LYS A 119 -24.02 -6.29 -2.44
CA LYS A 119 -23.61 -7.01 -3.67
C LYS A 119 -22.84 -8.29 -3.39
N HIS A 120 -22.11 -8.35 -2.29
CA HIS A 120 -21.15 -9.42 -2.09
C HIS A 120 -21.25 -10.13 -0.73
N GLY A 121 -22.15 -9.69 0.17
CA GLY A 121 -22.34 -10.35 1.48
C GLY A 121 -21.11 -10.29 2.38
N TYR A 122 -20.14 -9.42 2.09
CA TYR A 122 -18.91 -9.30 2.84
C TYR A 122 -19.13 -8.50 4.13
N GLY A 123 -19.46 -9.20 5.21
CA GLY A 123 -19.43 -8.62 6.56
C GLY A 123 -18.02 -8.18 6.99
N GLN A 124 -17.89 -7.68 8.23
CA GLN A 124 -16.71 -7.00 8.82
C GLN A 124 -15.36 -7.76 8.87
N ASN A 125 -15.17 -8.78 8.04
CA ASN A 125 -13.97 -9.59 7.93
C ASN A 125 -12.70 -8.79 7.61
N GLU A 126 -11.55 -9.42 7.84
CA GLU A 126 -10.21 -8.90 7.60
C GLU A 126 -10.04 -8.43 6.14
N TYR A 127 -10.20 -7.13 5.93
CA TYR A 127 -9.89 -6.47 4.67
C TYR A 127 -8.40 -6.18 4.55
N VAL A 128 -7.87 -6.35 3.34
CA VAL A 128 -6.55 -5.87 2.94
C VAL A 128 -6.73 -4.92 1.78
N ALA A 129 -6.29 -3.67 1.94
CA ALA A 129 -6.22 -2.76 0.81
C ALA A 129 -4.94 -2.98 0.01
N PHE A 130 -5.04 -2.83 -1.31
CA PHE A 130 -3.91 -2.79 -2.22
C PHE A 130 -4.04 -1.61 -3.17
N VAL A 131 -2.90 -1.12 -3.63
CA VAL A 131 -2.80 -0.04 -4.59
C VAL A 131 -1.72 -0.41 -5.59
N SER A 132 -2.05 -0.34 -6.89
CA SER A 132 -1.10 -0.58 -7.97
C SER A 132 -0.70 0.72 -8.63
N ASP A 133 0.58 0.89 -8.91
CA ASP A 133 1.07 2.01 -9.70
C ASP A 133 0.95 1.74 -11.21
N ARG A 134 1.23 2.76 -12.03
CA ARG A 134 1.28 2.60 -13.50
C ARG A 134 2.44 1.73 -13.99
N THR A 135 3.45 1.48 -13.15
CA THR A 135 4.59 0.62 -13.50
C THR A 135 4.30 -0.87 -13.27
N GLY A 136 3.14 -1.19 -12.69
CA GLY A 136 2.71 -2.56 -12.37
C GLY A 136 3.13 -3.04 -10.98
N ARG A 137 3.73 -2.18 -10.14
CA ARG A 137 4.05 -2.51 -8.75
C ARG A 137 2.79 -2.39 -7.90
N THR A 138 2.61 -3.34 -6.99
CA THR A 138 1.46 -3.36 -6.07
C THR A 138 1.94 -3.23 -4.63
N PHE A 139 1.35 -2.27 -3.94
CA PHE A 139 1.59 -1.97 -2.55
C PHE A 139 0.39 -2.44 -1.73
N TYR A 140 0.64 -3.03 -0.57
CA TYR A 140 -0.39 -3.57 0.30
C TYR A 140 -0.41 -2.81 1.62
N SER A 141 -1.60 -2.71 2.23
CA SER A 141 -1.71 -2.15 3.57
C SER A 141 -0.91 -2.98 4.57
N HIS A 142 -0.19 -2.31 5.47
CA HIS A 142 0.76 -2.90 6.45
C HIS A 142 0.17 -4.02 7.34
N ASN A 143 -1.16 -4.18 7.36
CA ASN A 143 -1.84 -5.22 8.11
C ASN A 143 -1.73 -6.64 7.51
N TRP A 144 -1.14 -6.83 6.32
CA TRP A 144 -1.03 -8.16 5.69
C TRP A 144 -0.09 -9.10 6.47
N PHE A 145 1.17 -8.69 6.69
CA PHE A 145 2.18 -9.56 7.31
C PHE A 145 1.92 -9.81 8.80
N GLN A 146 1.46 -8.80 9.54
CA GLN A 146 1.12 -8.96 10.96
C GLN A 146 -0.08 -9.89 11.18
N ARG A 147 -1.03 -9.96 10.24
CA ARG A 147 -2.20 -10.85 10.33
C ARG A 147 -1.88 -12.30 9.97
N LEU A 148 -1.00 -12.56 8.99
CA LEU A 148 -0.50 -13.90 8.67
C LEU A 148 0.18 -14.59 9.87
N ILE A 149 0.92 -13.82 10.67
CA ILE A 149 1.60 -14.33 11.87
C ILE A 149 0.60 -14.63 13.00
N ARG A 150 -0.43 -13.79 13.18
CA ARG A 150 -1.47 -14.02 14.21
C ARG A 150 -2.30 -15.27 13.93
N THR A 151 -2.56 -15.59 12.67
CA THR A 151 -3.32 -16.80 12.31
C THR A 151 -2.58 -18.12 12.58
N ARG A 152 -1.25 -18.12 12.67
CA ARG A 152 -0.47 -19.31 13.06
C ARG A 152 -0.47 -19.60 14.56
N LYS A 153 -0.90 -18.66 15.40
CA LYS A 153 -0.98 -18.86 16.87
C LYS A 153 -2.36 -19.33 17.36
N LEU A 154 -3.32 -19.51 16.44
CA LEU A 154 -4.68 -19.96 16.73
C LEU A 154 -4.99 -21.34 16.09
N GLN A 155 -3.97 -22.02 15.60
CA GLN A 155 -3.97 -23.46 15.30
C GLN A 155 -3.05 -24.15 16.33
#